data_AF-A0A9D8W559-F1
#
_entry.id   AF-A0A9D8W559-F1
#
_cell.length_a   1.000
_cell.length_b   1.000
_cell.length_c   1.000
_cell.angle_alpha   90.00
_cell.angle_beta   90.00
_cell.angle_gamma   90.00
#
_symmetry.space_group_name_H-M   'P 1'
#
loop_
_entity.id
_entity.type
_entity.pdbx_description
1 polymer ?
#
loop_
_entity_poly.entity_id
_entity_poly.type
_entity_poly.pdbx_seq_one_letter_code
_entity_poly.pdbx_strand_id
1 'polypeptide(L)'
;MRIILVLCLSLLTHSAPSLAQTSLTAPAPDWCRYQGQTIWEARRPAQNELARITVDLRCIDDVVSGVRVKAETRCGRALCTWSFAEEAEAEGPSLRAVFFTFTATRFMRLELTGHQINVEVTNDYNQAGRETETMLAQFTLVD
;
A
#
# COMPACT_ATOMS: atom_id res chain seq x y z
N MET A 1 -16.45 44.06 -67.76
CA MET A 1 -16.90 42.98 -66.86
C MET A 1 -15.66 42.29 -66.28
N ARG A 2 -15.37 42.49 -65.00
CA ARG A 2 -14.19 41.96 -64.30
C ARG A 2 -14.65 41.25 -63.03
N ILE A 3 -14.17 40.02 -62.86
CA ILE A 3 -14.33 39.10 -61.72
C ILE A 3 -13.22 39.40 -60.69
N ILE A 4 -13.54 39.61 -59.39
CA ILE A 4 -12.72 39.37 -58.17
C ILE A 4 -13.73 39.39 -56.98
N LEU A 5 -14.24 38.30 -56.40
CA LEU A 5 -13.69 37.31 -55.43
C LEU A 5 -13.15 37.90 -54.11
N VAL A 6 -13.44 37.20 -52.99
CA VAL A 6 -12.85 37.28 -51.64
C VAL A 6 -13.16 38.56 -50.82
N LEU A 7 -13.39 38.55 -49.49
CA LEU A 7 -13.05 37.61 -48.42
C LEU A 7 -14.15 37.56 -47.34
N CYS A 8 -14.50 36.34 -46.93
CA CYS A 8 -15.02 36.05 -45.58
C CYS A 8 -13.91 36.34 -44.55
N LEU A 9 -14.19 37.20 -43.58
CA LEU A 9 -13.33 37.43 -42.42
C LEU A 9 -14.16 37.27 -41.13
N SER A 10 -14.48 36.02 -40.78
CA SER A 10 -14.96 35.66 -39.44
C SER A 10 -13.76 35.32 -38.56
N LEU A 11 -13.24 36.33 -37.84
CA LEU A 11 -12.29 36.12 -36.76
C LEU A 11 -13.01 35.47 -35.57
N LEU A 12 -12.92 34.16 -35.47
CA LEU A 12 -13.20 33.41 -34.24
C LEU A 12 -11.87 33.06 -33.57
N THR A 13 -11.36 34.00 -32.78
CA THR A 13 -10.22 33.76 -31.87
C THR A 13 -10.69 32.84 -30.74
N HIS A 14 -10.61 31.53 -30.97
CA HIS A 14 -10.73 30.54 -29.92
C HIS A 14 -9.43 30.54 -29.12
N SER A 15 -9.42 31.32 -28.05
CA SER A 15 -8.45 31.16 -26.96
C SER A 15 -8.64 29.77 -26.35
N ALA A 16 -7.82 28.81 -26.77
CA ALA A 16 -7.74 27.50 -26.18
C ALA A 16 -7.28 27.66 -24.72
N PRO A 17 -8.06 27.23 -23.71
CA PRO A 17 -7.55 27.16 -22.36
C PRO A 17 -6.42 26.14 -22.34
N SER A 18 -5.20 26.62 -22.13
CA SER A 18 -4.07 25.76 -21.78
C SER A 18 -4.40 25.14 -20.43
N LEU A 19 -4.85 23.88 -20.45
CA LEU A 19 -4.92 23.06 -19.26
C LEU A 19 -3.46 22.82 -18.85
N ALA A 20 -2.96 23.71 -17.98
CA ALA A 20 -1.81 23.41 -17.14
C ALA A 20 -2.15 22.13 -16.38
N GLN A 21 -1.70 21.00 -16.91
CA GLN A 21 -1.65 19.74 -16.20
C GLN A 21 -0.60 19.93 -15.11
N THR A 22 -1.01 20.51 -13.98
CA THR A 22 -0.32 20.29 -12.72
C THR A 22 -0.46 18.81 -12.47
N SER A 23 0.53 18.05 -12.94
CA SER A 23 0.76 16.69 -12.46
C SER A 23 0.98 16.84 -10.97
N LEU A 24 -0.10 16.68 -10.19
CA LEU A 24 -0.03 16.23 -8.81
C LEU A 24 0.56 14.83 -8.91
N THR A 25 1.88 14.77 -9.11
CA THR A 25 2.67 13.60 -8.79
C THR A 25 2.52 13.51 -7.29
N ALA A 26 1.51 12.73 -6.84
CA ALA A 26 1.42 12.35 -5.45
C ALA A 26 2.83 11.90 -5.05
N PRO A 27 3.41 12.46 -3.97
CA PRO A 27 4.77 12.09 -3.58
C PRO A 27 4.87 10.58 -3.58
N ALA A 28 5.92 10.06 -4.22
CA ALA A 28 6.21 8.63 -4.23
C ALA A 28 6.04 8.12 -2.79
N PRO A 29 5.31 7.01 -2.58
CA PRO A 29 5.09 6.51 -1.24
C PRO A 29 6.44 6.37 -0.54
N ASP A 30 6.61 6.90 0.68
CA ASP A 30 7.87 6.89 1.46
C ASP A 30 8.51 5.49 1.57
N TRP A 31 7.76 4.44 1.23
CA TRP A 31 8.16 3.04 1.12
C TRP A 31 9.43 2.80 0.31
N CYS A 32 9.70 3.52 -0.79
CA CYS A 32 10.90 3.23 -1.60
C CYS A 32 12.22 3.55 -0.91
N ARG A 33 12.21 4.33 0.19
CA ARG A 33 13.37 4.48 1.08
C ARG A 33 13.78 3.15 1.73
N TYR A 34 12.84 2.22 1.88
CA TYR A 34 13.00 0.93 2.54
C TYR A 34 13.21 -0.21 1.53
N GLN A 35 13.89 0.07 0.42
CA GLN A 35 14.20 -0.92 -0.62
C GLN A 35 14.96 -2.12 -0.04
N GLY A 36 14.56 -3.32 -0.45
CA GLY A 36 15.02 -4.59 0.11
C GLY A 36 14.18 -5.02 1.30
N GLN A 37 14.75 -5.89 2.14
CA GLN A 37 14.08 -6.44 3.31
C GLN A 37 14.23 -5.50 4.51
N THR A 38 13.10 -5.02 5.02
CA THR A 38 13.02 -4.17 6.22
C THR A 38 12.11 -4.81 7.26
N ILE A 39 12.44 -4.64 8.54
CA ILE A 39 11.73 -5.28 9.66
C ILE A 39 11.22 -4.22 10.65
N TRP A 40 9.97 -4.37 11.07
CA TRP A 40 9.37 -3.60 12.15
C TRP A 40 8.88 -4.54 13.26
N GLU A 41 9.06 -4.14 14.51
CA GLU A 41 8.66 -4.93 15.68
C GLU A 41 7.67 -4.18 16.58
N ALA A 42 6.74 -4.94 17.16
CA ALA A 42 5.78 -4.43 18.13
C ALA A 42 6.47 -4.26 19.49
N ARG A 43 6.06 -3.24 20.24
CA ARG A 43 6.57 -3.03 21.60
C ARG A 43 5.90 -4.01 22.57
N ARG A 44 6.63 -5.05 23.00
CA ARG A 44 6.18 -6.04 23.99
C ARG A 44 4.82 -6.69 23.65
N PRO A 45 4.68 -7.31 22.47
CA PRO A 45 3.44 -8.00 22.09
C PRO A 45 3.07 -9.06 23.13
N ALA A 46 1.78 -9.22 23.40
CA ALA A 46 1.27 -10.32 24.22
C ALA A 46 1.32 -11.65 23.44
N GLN A 47 1.03 -12.75 24.13
CA GLN A 47 0.96 -14.07 23.48
C GLN A 47 -0.13 -14.06 22.40
N ASN A 48 0.20 -14.57 21.21
CA ASN A 48 -0.63 -14.63 20.00
C ASN A 48 -0.93 -13.29 19.31
N GLU A 49 -0.35 -12.18 19.78
CA GLU A 49 -0.41 -10.90 19.06
C GLU A 49 0.67 -10.80 18.00
N LEU A 50 0.45 -9.96 16.98
CA LEU A 50 1.47 -9.65 15.99
C LEU A 50 2.69 -9.01 16.68
N ALA A 51 3.87 -9.54 16.35
CA ALA A 51 5.12 -9.21 16.97
C ALA A 51 6.12 -8.59 16.00
N ARG A 52 6.11 -9.06 14.74
CA ARG A 52 7.05 -8.61 13.73
C ARG A 52 6.39 -8.58 12.36
N ILE A 53 6.70 -7.53 11.62
CA ILE A 53 6.35 -7.38 10.21
C ILE A 53 7.65 -7.26 9.43
N THR A 54 7.77 -8.02 8.35
CA THR A 54 8.87 -7.93 7.41
C THR A 54 8.31 -7.54 6.06
N VAL A 55 8.83 -6.47 5.46
CA VAL A 55 8.46 -6.04 4.12
C VAL A 55 9.70 -6.13 3.24
N ASP A 56 9.60 -6.84 2.14
CA ASP A 56 10.63 -6.90 1.09
C ASP A 56 10.13 -6.10 -0.12
N LEU A 57 10.78 -4.98 -0.41
CA LEU A 57 10.37 -4.02 -1.43
C LEU A 57 11.37 -3.97 -2.59
N ARG A 58 10.82 -3.88 -3.80
CA ARG A 58 11.57 -3.52 -5.00
C ARG A 58 10.99 -2.26 -5.61
N CYS A 59 11.81 -1.22 -5.74
CA CYS A 59 11.43 -0.01 -6.45
C CYS A 59 12.21 0.15 -7.76
N ILE A 60 11.56 0.74 -8.75
CA ILE A 60 12.13 1.18 -10.02
C ILE A 60 11.66 2.62 -10.21
N ASP A 61 12.59 3.56 -10.38
CA ASP A 61 12.30 4.99 -10.53
C ASP A 61 11.33 5.55 -9.46
N ASP A 62 11.60 5.21 -8.19
CA ASP A 62 10.78 5.58 -7.02
C ASP A 62 9.34 5.04 -7.02
N VAL A 63 9.04 4.07 -7.89
CA VAL A 63 7.75 3.36 -7.92
C VAL A 63 7.93 1.94 -7.38
N VAL A 64 7.05 1.54 -6.46
CA VAL A 64 7.00 0.16 -5.96
C VAL A 64 6.64 -0.78 -7.10
N SER A 65 7.61 -1.57 -7.53
CA SER A 65 7.50 -2.55 -8.63
C SER A 65 7.29 -3.99 -8.13
N GLY A 66 7.53 -4.23 -6.84
CA GLY A 66 7.27 -5.51 -6.18
C GLY A 66 7.30 -5.36 -4.66
N VAL A 67 6.43 -6.10 -3.99
CA VAL A 67 6.31 -6.10 -2.54
C VAL A 67 6.03 -7.52 -2.05
N ARG A 68 6.63 -7.89 -0.93
CA ARG A 68 6.26 -9.08 -0.16
C ARG A 68 6.15 -8.69 1.29
N VAL A 69 5.07 -9.09 1.95
CA VAL A 69 4.83 -8.81 3.36
C VAL A 69 4.80 -10.12 4.11
N LYS A 70 5.51 -10.20 5.24
CA LYS A 70 5.47 -11.34 6.16
C LYS A 70 5.07 -10.84 7.55
N ALA A 71 4.24 -11.62 8.23
CA ALA A 71 3.77 -11.32 9.57
C ALA A 71 4.08 -12.47 10.52
N GLU A 72 4.56 -12.13 11.71
CA GLU A 72 4.87 -13.08 12.79
C GLU A 72 4.14 -12.66 14.04
N THR A 73 3.56 -13.62 14.75
CA THR A 73 2.97 -13.43 16.07
C THR A 73 3.94 -13.87 17.15
N ARG A 74 3.79 -13.32 18.36
CA ARG A 74 4.53 -13.82 19.51
C ARG A 74 3.89 -15.12 19.98
N CYS A 75 4.56 -16.25 19.78
CA CYS A 75 4.19 -17.47 20.49
C CYS A 75 5.36 -18.43 20.70
N GLY A 76 5.13 -19.47 21.52
CA GLY A 76 6.18 -20.33 22.08
C GLY A 76 6.63 -21.53 21.22
N ARG A 77 6.22 -21.64 19.94
CA ARG A 77 6.52 -22.79 19.04
C ARG A 77 6.58 -22.38 17.55
N ALA A 78 6.88 -23.32 16.65
CA ALA A 78 7.07 -23.08 15.21
C ALA A 78 5.82 -22.66 14.38
N LEU A 79 4.64 -22.50 15.00
CA LEU A 79 3.38 -22.18 14.31
C LEU A 79 3.05 -20.66 14.31
N CYS A 80 4.04 -19.82 14.62
CA CYS A 80 3.85 -18.40 14.92
C CYS A 80 4.04 -17.46 13.73
N THR A 81 4.11 -17.99 12.52
CA THR A 81 4.45 -17.21 11.33
C THR A 81 3.39 -17.43 10.28
N TRP A 82 2.78 -16.34 9.80
CA TRP A 82 1.81 -16.39 8.70
C TRP A 82 2.48 -16.50 7.33
N SER A 83 3.78 -16.82 7.30
CA SER A 83 4.66 -16.78 6.12
C SER A 83 4.63 -15.42 5.42
N PHE A 84 5.17 -15.35 4.21
CA PHE A 84 4.86 -14.25 3.30
C PHE A 84 3.40 -14.35 2.83
N ALA A 85 2.76 -13.21 2.69
CA ALA A 85 1.44 -13.05 2.11
C ALA A 85 1.40 -13.66 0.71
N GLU A 86 0.25 -14.26 0.36
CA GLU A 86 0.00 -14.78 -0.98
C GLU A 86 -0.15 -13.65 -1.99
N GLU A 87 -0.72 -12.53 -1.55
CA GLU A 87 -0.84 -11.29 -2.32
C GLU A 87 -0.28 -10.13 -1.51
N ALA A 88 0.50 -9.28 -2.15
CA ALA A 88 0.87 -7.98 -1.61
C ALA A 88 1.03 -6.97 -2.75
N GLU A 89 0.57 -5.74 -2.53
CA GLU A 89 0.67 -4.65 -3.50
C GLU A 89 0.74 -3.28 -2.81
N ALA A 90 1.21 -2.28 -3.55
CA ALA A 90 1.10 -0.89 -3.12
C ALA A 90 -0.28 -0.34 -3.50
N GLU A 91 -0.96 0.27 -2.54
CA GLU A 91 -2.27 0.89 -2.71
C GLU A 91 -2.19 2.34 -2.21
N GLY A 92 -1.84 3.24 -3.13
CA GLY A 92 -1.58 4.65 -2.81
C GLY A 92 -0.43 4.80 -1.79
N PRO A 93 -0.65 5.44 -0.63
CA PRO A 93 0.37 5.59 0.41
C PRO A 93 0.55 4.33 1.28
N SER A 94 -0.30 3.31 1.09
CA SER A 94 -0.33 2.10 1.91
C SER A 94 0.17 0.89 1.16
N LEU A 95 0.51 -0.17 1.89
CA LEU A 95 0.66 -1.51 1.33
C LEU A 95 -0.55 -2.35 1.75
N ARG A 96 -1.08 -3.14 0.83
CA ARG A 96 -2.09 -4.15 1.11
C ARG A 96 -1.43 -5.52 1.04
N ALA A 97 -1.77 -6.41 1.96
CA ALA A 97 -1.32 -7.80 1.96
C ALA A 97 -2.46 -8.74 2.36
N VAL A 98 -2.52 -9.92 1.74
CA VAL A 98 -3.54 -10.93 2.01
C VAL A 98 -2.90 -12.22 2.46
N PHE A 99 -3.32 -12.71 3.62
CA PHE A 99 -2.89 -13.99 4.17
C PHE A 99 -4.06 -14.95 4.19
N PHE A 100 -3.87 -16.15 3.63
CA PHE A 100 -4.82 -17.23 3.75
C PHE A 100 -4.33 -18.19 4.82
N THR A 101 -5.17 -18.42 5.82
CA THR A 101 -4.90 -19.41 6.87
C THR A 101 -6.06 -20.34 7.03
N PHE A 102 -5.84 -21.41 7.78
CA PHE A 102 -6.87 -22.41 8.02
C PHE A 102 -8.17 -21.82 8.58
N THR A 103 -8.07 -20.82 9.46
CA THR A 103 -9.24 -20.28 10.19
C THR A 103 -9.83 -19.03 9.59
N ALA A 104 -9.06 -18.29 8.78
CA ALA A 104 -9.46 -16.98 8.27
C ALA A 104 -8.63 -16.56 7.05
N THR A 105 -9.24 -15.74 6.20
CA THR A 105 -8.55 -14.81 5.31
C THR A 105 -8.26 -13.53 6.09
N ARG A 106 -7.02 -13.04 6.03
CA ARG A 106 -6.61 -11.81 6.73
C ARG A 106 -6.19 -10.76 5.72
N PHE A 107 -6.90 -9.65 5.73
CA PHE A 107 -6.58 -8.46 4.95
C PHE A 107 -5.77 -7.53 5.83
N MET A 108 -4.53 -7.27 5.43
CA MET A 108 -3.62 -6.40 6.16
C MET A 108 -3.39 -5.12 5.35
N ARG A 109 -3.56 -3.97 5.99
CA ARG A 109 -3.21 -2.66 5.45
C ARG A 109 -2.10 -2.07 6.30
N LEU A 110 -1.01 -1.67 5.65
CA LEU A 110 0.17 -1.12 6.29
C LEU A 110 0.32 0.34 5.85
N GLU A 111 0.43 1.24 6.81
CA GLU A 111 0.64 2.66 6.57
C GLU A 111 1.91 3.11 7.28
N LEU A 112 2.83 3.68 6.51
CA LEU A 112 4.10 4.16 7.01
C LEU A 112 3.95 5.56 7.61
N THR A 113 4.55 5.79 8.77
CA THR A 113 4.60 7.09 9.44
C THR A 113 6.01 7.28 10.01
N GLY A 114 6.91 7.87 9.23
CA GLY A 114 8.33 7.99 9.59
C GLY A 114 8.99 6.61 9.73
N HIS A 115 9.47 6.29 10.94
CA HIS A 115 10.07 4.99 11.28
C HIS A 115 9.06 4.00 11.88
N GLN A 116 7.78 4.34 11.89
CA GLN A 116 6.71 3.48 12.39
C GLN A 116 5.85 2.98 11.24
N ILE A 117 5.28 1.79 11.42
CA ILE A 117 4.16 1.34 10.58
C ILE A 117 2.93 1.14 11.47
N ASN A 118 1.80 1.66 11.01
CA ASN A 118 0.49 1.33 11.53
C ASN A 118 -0.06 0.18 10.68
N VAL A 119 -0.55 -0.86 11.34
CA VAL A 119 -1.03 -2.07 10.70
C VAL A 119 -2.47 -2.28 11.13
N GLU A 120 -3.36 -2.32 10.16
CA GLU A 120 -4.72 -2.77 10.32
C GLU A 120 -4.84 -4.20 9.78
N VAL A 121 -5.48 -5.07 10.55
CA VAL A 121 -5.76 -6.46 10.14
C VAL A 121 -7.23 -6.74 10.28
N THR A 122 -7.88 -7.01 9.17
CA THR A 122 -9.28 -7.47 9.12
C THR A 122 -9.30 -8.97 8.90
N ASN A 123 -9.83 -9.71 9.86
CA ASN A 123 -9.98 -11.15 9.83
C ASN A 123 -11.38 -11.51 9.33
N ASP A 124 -11.44 -12.16 8.17
CA ASP A 124 -12.64 -12.79 7.63
C ASP A 124 -12.58 -14.30 7.92
N TYR A 125 -13.32 -14.74 8.93
CA TYR A 125 -13.24 -16.11 9.45
C TYR A 125 -14.00 -17.11 8.57
N ASN A 126 -13.38 -18.26 8.31
CA ASN A 126 -13.98 -19.33 7.49
C ASN A 126 -15.15 -20.06 8.21
N GLN A 127 -15.41 -19.75 9.48
CA GLN A 127 -16.43 -20.42 10.29
C GLN A 127 -17.74 -19.64 10.28
N ALA A 128 -18.85 -20.32 9.96
CA ALA A 128 -20.18 -19.74 10.00
C ALA A 128 -20.50 -19.20 11.42
N GLY A 129 -21.01 -17.97 11.49
CA GLY A 129 -21.42 -17.33 12.74
C GLY A 129 -20.29 -16.62 13.51
N ARG A 130 -19.05 -16.60 12.99
CA ARG A 130 -18.04 -15.65 13.47
C ARG A 130 -18.12 -14.35 12.66
N GLU A 131 -18.13 -13.24 13.38
CA GLU A 131 -18.11 -11.91 12.77
C GLU A 131 -16.69 -11.54 12.34
N THR A 132 -16.62 -10.68 11.31
CA THR A 132 -15.37 -10.05 10.89
C THR A 132 -14.80 -9.22 12.03
N GLU A 133 -13.49 -9.35 12.26
CA GLU A 133 -12.79 -8.67 13.34
C GLU A 133 -11.63 -7.84 12.80
N THR A 134 -11.61 -6.55 13.12
CA THR A 134 -10.52 -5.64 12.76
C THR A 134 -9.65 -5.32 13.98
N MET A 135 -8.34 -5.47 13.81
CA MET A 135 -7.33 -5.18 14.82
C MET A 135 -6.38 -4.09 14.31
N LEU A 136 -5.94 -3.22 15.22
CA LEU A 136 -4.95 -2.19 14.93
C LEU A 136 -3.70 -2.43 15.80
N ALA A 137 -2.53 -2.32 15.18
CA ALA A 137 -1.26 -2.43 15.88
C ALA A 137 -0.24 -1.47 15.28
N GLN A 138 0.71 -1.03 16.10
CA GLN A 138 1.81 -0.16 15.67
C GLN A 138 3.15 -0.87 15.91
N PHE A 139 4.04 -0.74 14.92
CA PHE A 139 5.37 -1.35 14.95
C PHE A 139 6.41 -0.28 14.68
N THR A 140 7.61 -0.48 15.24
CA THR A 140 8.76 0.43 15.08
C THR A 140 9.85 -0.28 14.30
N LEU A 141 10.51 0.46 13.41
CA LEU A 141 11.64 -0.02 12.63
C LEU A 141 12.72 -0.58 13.55
N VAL A 142 13.27 -1.73 13.17
CA VAL A 142 14.45 -2.31 13.81
C VAL A 142 15.62 -2.09 12.85
N ASP A 143 16.59 -1.29 13.28
CA ASP A 143 17.83 -1.02 12.54
C ASP A 143 18.75 -2.26 12.48
#